data_AF-A0A0S3UD83-F1
#
_entry.id   AF-A0A0S3UD83-F1
#
_cell.length_a   1.000
_cell.length_b   1.000
_cell.length_c   1.000
_cell.angle_alpha   90.00
_cell.angle_beta   90.00
_cell.angle_gamma   90.00
#
_symmetry.space_group_name_H-M   'P 1'
#
loop_
_entity.id
_entity.type
_entity.pdbx_description
1 polymer ?
#
loop_
_entity_poly.entity_id
_entity_poly.type
_entity_poly.pdbx_seq_one_letter_code
_entity_poly.pdbx_strand_id
1 'polypeptide(L)'
;MCIGDIYDIGEAQVQISQPRQPCWKLSRRWRIWDLALQVQEIGQTGWYFRVLKEGAVEAGMELILRDRSFPQWTIARANQIMVHDLNNREAAAELANCPLLAPNWQRTLLDRAAKNINPDSAPRLWGEN
;
A
#
# COMPACT_ATOMS: atom_id res chain seq x y z
N MET A 1 3.06 0.60 11.47
CA MET A 1 2.61 1.54 10.42
C MET A 1 1.26 1.10 9.93
N CYS A 2 0.29 2.01 9.97
CA CYS A 2 -1.09 1.79 9.59
C CYS A 2 -1.52 2.78 8.51
N ILE A 3 -2.49 2.41 7.69
CA ILE A 3 -3.13 3.33 6.76
C ILE A 3 -3.73 4.49 7.57
N GLY A 4 -3.44 5.71 7.14
CA GLY A 4 -3.88 6.91 7.82
C GLY A 4 -2.96 7.40 8.94
N ASP A 5 -1.91 6.65 9.34
CA ASP A 5 -0.92 7.18 10.29
C ASP A 5 -0.36 8.51 9.75
N ILE A 6 -0.36 9.55 10.58
CA ILE A 6 0.18 10.88 10.26
C ILE A 6 1.53 11.06 10.94
N TYR A 7 2.52 11.51 10.20
CA TYR A 7 3.86 11.81 10.68
C TYR A 7 4.23 13.26 10.40
N ASP A 8 4.87 13.89 11.37
CA ASP A 8 5.63 15.11 11.15
C ASP A 8 7.09 14.73 10.80
N ILE A 9 7.68 15.46 9.86
CA ILE A 9 9.10 15.40 9.52
C ILE A 9 9.57 16.78 9.08
N GLY A 10 10.52 17.36 9.81
CA GLY A 10 10.92 18.76 9.59
C GLY A 10 9.72 19.70 9.68
N GLU A 11 9.47 20.45 8.61
CA GLU A 11 8.31 21.36 8.51
C GLU A 11 7.09 20.72 7.82
N ALA A 12 7.26 19.52 7.27
CA ALA A 12 6.26 18.81 6.49
C ALA A 12 5.42 17.87 7.36
N GLN A 13 4.22 17.58 6.88
CA GLN A 13 3.34 16.57 7.45
C GLN A 13 2.87 15.61 6.36
N VAL A 14 3.02 14.32 6.62
CA VAL A 14 2.72 13.24 5.66
C VAL A 14 1.83 12.19 6.28
N GLN A 15 1.00 11.55 5.46
CA GLN A 15 0.06 10.51 5.91
C GLN A 15 0.16 9.26 5.06
N ILE A 16 0.21 8.09 5.68
CA ILE A 16 0.23 6.82 4.95
C ILE A 16 -1.06 6.65 4.17
N SER A 17 -0.94 6.46 2.85
CA SER A 17 -2.08 6.37 1.94
C SER A 17 -2.41 4.95 1.51
N GLN A 18 -1.40 4.13 1.24
CA GLN A 18 -1.55 2.76 0.76
C GLN A 18 -0.23 1.99 0.88
N PRO A 19 -0.28 0.64 0.93
CA PRO A 19 0.88 -0.18 0.63
C PRO A 19 1.39 0.08 -0.79
N ARG A 20 2.71 -0.04 -0.97
CA ARG A 20 3.31 -0.05 -2.30
C ARG A 20 2.98 -1.40 -2.96
N GLN A 21 2.66 -1.38 -4.24
CA GLN A 21 2.59 -2.60 -5.05
C GLN A 21 3.91 -2.76 -5.81
N PRO A 22 4.64 -3.88 -5.65
CA PRO A 22 5.86 -4.13 -6.42
C PRO A 22 5.54 -4.27 -7.90
N CYS A 23 6.49 -3.94 -8.77
CA CYS A 23 6.33 -4.05 -10.21
C CYS A 23 7.62 -4.53 -10.88
N TRP A 24 7.52 -5.03 -12.11
CA TRP A 24 8.62 -5.61 -12.88
C TRP A 24 9.88 -4.73 -12.99
N LYS A 25 9.74 -3.40 -12.88
CA LYS A 25 10.89 -2.47 -12.87
C LYS A 25 11.84 -2.76 -11.70
N LEU A 26 11.32 -3.25 -10.57
CA LEU A 26 12.13 -3.72 -9.44
C LEU A 26 12.99 -4.92 -9.85
N SER A 27 12.38 -5.95 -10.45
CA SER A 27 13.09 -7.13 -10.97
C SER A 27 14.21 -6.74 -11.95
N ARG A 28 13.92 -5.86 -12.91
CA ARG A 28 14.91 -5.39 -13.90
C ARG A 28 16.07 -4.62 -13.26
N ARG A 29 15.79 -3.76 -12.28
CA ARG A 29 16.83 -2.97 -11.59
C ARG A 29 17.85 -3.87 -10.90
N TRP A 30 17.40 -4.95 -10.27
CA TRP A 30 18.25 -5.84 -9.48
C TRP A 30 18.70 -7.10 -10.23
N ARG A 31 18.24 -7.30 -11.48
CA ARG A 31 18.52 -8.48 -12.31
C ARG A 31 18.11 -9.80 -11.65
N ILE A 32 17.01 -9.77 -10.90
CA ILE A 32 16.39 -10.93 -10.29
C ILE A 32 14.98 -11.01 -10.87
N TRP A 33 14.73 -12.00 -11.72
CA TRP A 33 13.55 -12.09 -12.58
C TRP A 33 12.23 -12.01 -11.80
N ASP A 34 12.10 -12.77 -10.72
CA ASP A 34 10.90 -12.94 -9.92
C ASP A 34 10.87 -12.07 -8.66
N LEU A 35 11.80 -11.11 -8.50
CA LEU A 35 11.89 -10.29 -7.29
C LEU A 35 10.61 -9.51 -6.98
N ALA A 36 9.92 -8.98 -8.00
CA ALA A 36 8.64 -8.31 -7.80
C ALA A 36 7.57 -9.24 -7.21
N LEU A 37 7.55 -10.51 -7.63
CA LEU A 37 6.67 -11.53 -7.05
C LEU A 37 7.11 -11.86 -5.62
N GLN A 38 8.39 -12.15 -5.40
CA GLN A 38 8.90 -12.46 -4.06
C GLN A 38 8.54 -11.38 -3.03
N VAL A 39 8.75 -10.10 -3.37
CA VAL A 39 8.42 -8.96 -2.50
C VAL A 39 6.92 -8.84 -2.23
N GLN A 40 6.08 -9.20 -3.20
CA GLN A 40 4.63 -9.25 -3.03
C GLN A 40 4.23 -10.35 -2.05
N GLU A 41 4.73 -11.57 -2.27
CA GLU A 41 4.37 -12.76 -1.50
C GLU A 41 4.73 -12.60 -0.02
N ILE A 42 5.94 -12.08 0.28
CA ILE A 42 6.38 -11.86 1.66
C ILE A 42 5.77 -10.59 2.30
N GLY A 43 5.08 -9.75 1.52
CA GLY A 43 4.40 -8.54 2.01
C GLY A 43 5.33 -7.39 2.44
N GLN A 44 6.64 -7.48 2.21
CA GLN A 44 7.64 -6.46 2.57
C GLN A 44 7.74 -5.36 1.48
N THR A 45 6.61 -4.72 1.19
CA THR A 45 6.51 -3.82 0.04
C THR A 45 6.84 -2.36 0.36
N GLY A 46 6.79 -1.98 1.64
CA GLY A 46 6.76 -0.58 2.05
C GLY A 46 5.40 0.07 1.77
N TRP A 47 5.34 1.40 1.81
CA TRP A 47 4.11 2.17 1.64
C TRP A 47 4.37 3.51 0.97
N TYR A 48 3.30 4.16 0.54
CA TYR A 48 3.32 5.54 0.09
C TYR A 48 2.74 6.47 1.13
N PHE A 49 3.26 7.71 1.11
CA PHE A 49 2.65 8.84 1.79
C PHE A 49 1.87 9.70 0.81
N ARG A 50 0.82 10.34 1.29
CA ARG A 50 0.32 11.61 0.74
C ARG A 50 0.86 12.76 1.59
N VAL A 51 1.09 13.91 0.98
CA VAL A 51 1.53 15.12 1.70
C VAL A 51 0.29 15.86 2.20
N LEU A 52 0.20 16.09 3.51
CA LEU A 52 -0.85 16.91 4.13
C LEU A 52 -0.43 18.37 4.23
N LYS A 53 0.87 18.60 4.48
CA LYS A 53 1.50 19.91 4.52
C LYS A 53 2.91 19.82 3.91
N GLU A 54 3.17 20.64 2.91
CA GLU A 54 4.51 20.79 2.33
C GLU A 54 5.45 21.52 3.30
N GLY A 55 6.75 21.25 3.20
CA GLY A 55 7.76 21.86 4.04
C GLY A 55 9.15 21.30 3.75
N ALA A 56 10.17 21.97 4.29
CA ALA A 56 11.56 21.51 4.16
C ALA A 56 11.78 20.21 4.97
N VAL A 57 12.50 19.28 4.35
CA VAL A 57 12.93 18.00 4.95
C VAL A 57 14.39 17.74 4.58
N GLU A 58 15.16 17.19 5.51
CA GLU A 58 16.56 16.85 5.30
C GLU A 58 16.86 15.44 5.83
N ALA A 59 17.92 14.84 5.29
CA ALA A 59 18.36 13.52 5.73
C ALA A 59 18.77 13.54 7.22
N GLY A 60 18.33 12.53 7.97
CA GLY A 60 18.58 12.42 9.41
C GLY A 60 17.49 13.06 10.29
N MET A 61 16.52 13.77 9.71
CA MET A 61 15.34 14.22 10.46
C MET A 61 14.47 13.03 10.90
N GLU A 62 13.90 13.15 12.09
CA GLU A 62 13.04 12.12 12.67
C GLU A 62 11.62 12.16 12.09
N LEU A 63 11.01 10.98 11.93
CA LEU A 63 9.59 10.82 11.64
C LEU A 63 8.82 10.63 12.95
N ILE A 64 8.06 11.64 13.36
CA ILE A 64 7.32 11.63 14.63
C ILE A 64 5.86 11.28 14.36
N LEU A 65 5.38 10.15 14.90
CA LEU A 65 3.98 9.75 14.80
C LEU A 65 3.10 10.75 15.56
N ARG A 66 2.14 11.34 14.86
CA ARG A 66 1.18 12.31 15.41
C ARG A 66 -0.20 11.73 15.63
N ASP A 67 -0.68 10.94 14.68
CA ASP A 67 -2.01 10.36 14.75
C ASP A 67 -2.01 8.92 14.22
N ARG A 68 -2.84 8.08 14.85
CA ARG A 68 -3.16 6.73 14.40
C ARG A 68 -4.67 6.50 14.55
N SER A 69 -5.43 7.02 13.61
CA SER A 69 -6.89 6.85 13.59
C SER A 69 -7.36 5.41 13.31
N PHE A 70 -6.58 4.61 12.56
CA PHE A 70 -6.98 3.27 12.12
C PHE A 70 -5.94 2.18 12.45
N PRO A 71 -5.70 1.88 13.74
CA PRO A 71 -4.68 0.91 14.17
C PRO A 71 -4.90 -0.52 13.63
N GLN A 72 -6.13 -0.87 13.28
CA GLN A 72 -6.48 -2.17 12.70
C GLN A 72 -5.99 -2.34 11.26
N TRP A 73 -5.73 -1.25 10.53
CA TRP A 73 -5.32 -1.26 9.13
C TRP A 73 -3.81 -1.16 8.98
N THR A 74 -3.10 -2.13 9.53
CA THR A 74 -1.64 -2.23 9.35
C THR A 74 -1.30 -2.45 7.87
N ILE A 75 -0.12 -2.01 7.44
CA ILE A 75 0.38 -2.27 6.07
C ILE A 75 0.40 -3.77 5.75
N ALA A 76 0.81 -4.59 6.72
CA ALA A 76 0.83 -6.05 6.57
C ALA A 76 -0.59 -6.62 6.33
N ARG A 77 -1.58 -6.20 7.13
CA ARG A 77 -2.97 -6.64 6.95
C ARG A 77 -3.55 -6.18 5.61
N ALA A 78 -3.26 -4.95 5.19
CA ALA A 78 -3.70 -4.45 3.89
C ALA A 78 -3.08 -5.24 2.72
N ASN A 79 -1.78 -5.58 2.80
CA ASN A 79 -1.14 -6.45 1.82
C ASN A 79 -1.77 -7.85 1.78
N GLN A 80 -2.02 -8.46 2.95
CA GLN A 80 -2.69 -9.76 3.07
C GLN A 80 -4.05 -9.76 2.36
N ILE A 81 -4.91 -8.78 2.63
CA ILE A 81 -6.24 -8.68 2.02
C ILE A 81 -6.13 -8.48 0.50
N MET A 82 -5.20 -7.66 0.05
CA MET A 82 -5.05 -7.33 -1.37
C MET A 82 -4.52 -8.51 -2.20
N VAL A 83 -3.57 -9.28 -1.67
CA VAL A 83 -2.81 -10.30 -2.41
C VAL A 83 -3.29 -11.71 -2.12
N HIS A 84 -3.55 -12.04 -0.86
CA HIS A 84 -3.70 -13.42 -0.40
C HIS A 84 -5.16 -13.78 -0.11
N ASP A 85 -5.94 -12.87 0.49
CA ASP A 85 -7.34 -13.14 0.85
C ASP A 85 -8.32 -12.76 -0.28
N LEU A 86 -8.03 -13.20 -1.50
CA LEU A 86 -8.74 -12.80 -2.72
C LEU A 86 -10.25 -13.13 -2.73
N ASN A 87 -10.68 -14.09 -1.90
CA ASN A 87 -12.07 -14.52 -1.77
C ASN A 87 -12.78 -13.91 -0.55
N ASN A 88 -12.07 -13.18 0.33
CA ASN A 88 -12.65 -12.59 1.52
C ASN A 88 -13.30 -11.23 1.19
N ARG A 89 -14.54 -11.30 0.70
CA ARG A 89 -15.30 -10.12 0.27
C ARG A 89 -15.60 -9.14 1.40
N GLU A 90 -15.82 -9.64 2.61
CA GLU A 90 -16.06 -8.81 3.79
C GLU A 90 -14.82 -8.01 4.15
N ALA A 91 -13.66 -8.65 4.29
CA ALA A 91 -12.41 -7.95 4.57
C ALA A 91 -12.03 -6.95 3.47
N ALA A 92 -12.32 -7.28 2.20
CA ALA A 92 -12.15 -6.34 1.09
C ALA A 92 -13.04 -5.11 1.24
N ALA A 93 -14.33 -5.29 1.58
CA ALA A 93 -15.27 -4.18 1.80
C ALA A 93 -14.87 -3.32 3.00
N GLU A 94 -14.51 -3.93 4.13
CA GLU A 94 -14.07 -3.23 5.33
C GLU A 94 -12.85 -2.34 5.05
N LEU A 95 -11.82 -2.89 4.39
CA LEU A 95 -10.61 -2.14 4.06
C LEU A 95 -10.92 -1.02 3.05
N ALA A 96 -11.76 -1.30 2.04
CA ALA A 96 -12.15 -0.30 1.06
C ALA A 96 -12.91 0.88 1.66
N ASN A 97 -13.67 0.65 2.73
CA ASN A 97 -14.40 1.68 3.46
C ASN A 97 -13.51 2.51 4.40
N CYS A 98 -12.20 2.20 4.53
CA CYS A 98 -11.28 3.09 5.22
C CYS A 98 -11.14 4.41 4.44
N PRO A 99 -11.57 5.56 4.98
CA PRO A 99 -11.61 6.82 4.24
C PRO A 99 -10.21 7.36 3.89
N LEU A 100 -9.18 6.93 4.61
CA LEU A 100 -7.79 7.35 4.41
C LEU A 100 -7.01 6.42 3.47
N LEU A 101 -7.62 5.35 2.95
CA LEU A 101 -7.01 4.49 1.94
C LEU A 101 -6.98 5.21 0.58
N ALA A 102 -5.96 4.96 -0.22
CA ALA A 102 -5.85 5.56 -1.55
C ALA A 102 -7.02 5.14 -2.47
N PRO A 103 -7.57 6.05 -3.32
CA PRO A 103 -8.77 5.77 -4.11
C PRO A 103 -8.66 4.60 -5.10
N ASN A 104 -7.47 4.37 -5.67
CA ASN A 104 -7.19 3.22 -6.53
C ASN A 104 -7.38 1.88 -5.79
N TRP A 105 -6.87 1.79 -4.56
CA TRP A 105 -7.04 0.63 -3.70
C TRP A 105 -8.50 0.43 -3.30
N GLN A 106 -9.18 1.51 -2.89
CA GLN A 106 -10.61 1.48 -2.57
C GLN A 106 -11.42 0.93 -3.75
N ARG A 107 -11.20 1.46 -4.97
CA ARG A 107 -11.89 0.99 -6.18
C ARG A 107 -11.66 -0.50 -6.44
N THR A 108 -10.41 -0.97 -6.42
CA THR A 108 -10.09 -2.39 -6.62
C THR A 108 -10.78 -3.29 -5.59
N LEU A 109 -10.77 -2.90 -4.32
CA LEU A 109 -11.36 -3.69 -3.24
C LEU A 109 -12.89 -3.65 -3.25
N LEU A 110 -13.51 -2.52 -3.62
CA LEU A 110 -14.95 -2.43 -3.84
C LEU A 110 -15.41 -3.29 -5.01
N ASP A 111 -14.69 -3.25 -6.14
CA ASP A 111 -14.98 -4.10 -7.30
C ASP A 111 -14.87 -5.59 -6.92
N ARG A 112 -13.86 -5.96 -6.13
CA ARG A 112 -13.70 -7.32 -5.59
C ARG A 112 -14.84 -7.71 -4.65
N ALA A 113 -15.16 -6.85 -3.68
CA ALA A 113 -16.23 -7.09 -2.72
C ALA A 113 -17.61 -7.22 -3.39
N ALA A 114 -17.89 -6.43 -4.45
CA ALA A 114 -19.17 -6.45 -5.14
C ALA A 114 -19.28 -7.56 -6.19
N LYS A 115 -18.24 -7.76 -7.00
CA LYS A 115 -18.30 -8.56 -8.24
C LYS A 115 -17.51 -9.87 -8.17
N ASN A 116 -16.77 -10.09 -7.07
CA ASN A 116 -15.81 -11.18 -6.94
C ASN A 116 -14.72 -11.16 -8.03
N ILE A 117 -14.36 -9.95 -8.50
CA ILE A 117 -13.34 -9.75 -9.53
C ILE A 117 -12.02 -9.36 -8.87
N ASN A 118 -10.96 -10.13 -9.16
CA ASN A 118 -9.60 -9.84 -8.76
C ASN A 118 -8.82 -9.35 -9.99
N PRO A 119 -8.13 -8.20 -9.94
CA PRO A 119 -7.33 -7.75 -11.07
C PRO A 119 -6.15 -8.72 -11.29
N ASP A 120 -5.88 -9.04 -12.54
CA ASP A 120 -4.68 -9.80 -12.89
C ASP A 120 -3.43 -8.99 -12.52
N SER A 121 -2.59 -9.59 -11.68
CA SER A 121 -1.34 -8.99 -11.22
C SER A 121 -0.17 -9.28 -12.15
N ALA A 122 -0.30 -10.23 -13.08
CA ALA A 122 0.79 -10.65 -13.97
C ALA A 122 1.39 -9.49 -14.80
N PRO A 123 0.60 -8.59 -15.43
CA PRO A 123 1.17 -7.46 -16.17
C PRO A 123 2.01 -6.53 -15.29
N ARG A 124 1.61 -6.35 -14.02
CA ARG A 124 2.37 -5.52 -13.07
C ARG A 124 3.66 -6.20 -12.64
N LEU A 125 3.62 -7.51 -12.39
CA LEU A 125 4.73 -8.27 -11.81
C LEU A 125 5.81 -8.65 -12.83
N TRP A 126 5.41 -9.03 -14.04
CA TRP A 126 6.31 -9.51 -15.08
C TRP A 126 6.61 -8.46 -16.16
N GLY A 127 5.65 -7.55 -16.40
CA GLY A 127 5.76 -6.55 -17.47
C GLY A 127 5.50 -7.15 -18.86
N GLU A 128 5.73 -6.34 -19.89
CA GLU A 128 5.81 -6.84 -21.26
C GLU A 128 7.17 -7.52 -21.43
N ASN A 129 7.15 -8.75 -21.98
CA ASN A 129 8.34 -9.52 -22.35
C ASN A 129 9.17 -8.79 -23.39
#